data_AF-A0A5F8MPR0-F1
#
_entry.id   AF-A0A5F8MPR0-F1
#
_cell.length_a   1.000
_cell.length_b   1.000
_cell.length_c   1.000
_cell.angle_alpha   90.00
_cell.angle_beta   90.00
_cell.angle_gamma   90.00
#
_symmetry.space_group_name_H-M   'P 1'
#
loop_
_entity.id
_entity.type
_entity.pdbx_description
1 polymer ?
#
loop_
_entity_poly.entity_id
_entity_poly.type
_entity_poly.pdbx_seq_one_letter_code
_entity_poly.pdbx_strand_id
1 'polypeptide(L)'
;MPISINVWVPARDQSRDSCDHYKVIYTDWANHYLAKSGHKRLIKDLQQDVTDGVLLAQIIQVVANDKIEDINGCPKNRSQMIENIDACLNFLAAKGINTQGLSAEEIRNGNLKAIL
;
A
#
# COMPACT_ATOMS: atom_id res chain seq x y z
N MET A 1 -8.93 53.90 -21.11
CA MET A 1 -9.87 52.85 -20.66
C MET A 1 -9.16 51.51 -20.81
N PRO A 2 -8.72 50.81 -19.74
CA PRO A 2 -8.19 49.47 -19.88
C PRO A 2 -9.34 48.45 -19.88
N ILE A 3 -9.26 47.48 -20.77
CA ILE A 3 -10.22 46.40 -20.94
C ILE A 3 -9.86 45.31 -19.93
N SER A 4 -10.73 45.05 -18.95
CA SER A 4 -10.55 43.94 -18.02
C SER A 4 -10.85 42.62 -18.73
N ILE A 5 -9.81 41.87 -19.09
CA ILE A 5 -9.93 40.47 -19.49
C ILE A 5 -10.15 39.65 -18.22
N ASN A 6 -11.40 39.22 -18.01
CA ASN A 6 -11.70 38.18 -17.03
C ASN A 6 -11.16 36.85 -17.58
N VAL A 7 -9.94 36.50 -17.20
CA VAL A 7 -9.44 35.13 -17.33
C VAL A 7 -10.25 34.28 -16.36
N TRP A 8 -11.17 33.49 -16.88
CA TRP A 8 -11.76 32.39 -16.13
C TRP A 8 -10.64 31.36 -15.89
N VAL A 9 -10.09 31.37 -14.68
CA VAL A 9 -9.21 30.29 -14.20
C VAL A 9 -10.12 29.29 -13.51
N PRO A 10 -10.27 28.04 -14.02
CA PRO A 10 -11.00 27.03 -13.28
C PRO A 10 -10.30 26.81 -11.94
N ALA A 11 -11.06 26.91 -10.85
CA ALA A 11 -10.61 26.45 -9.55
C ALA A 11 -10.27 24.96 -9.69
N ARG A 12 -8.97 24.66 -9.76
CA ARG A 12 -8.47 23.30 -9.77
C ARG A 12 -8.81 22.70 -8.41
N ASP A 13 -9.71 21.71 -8.42
CA ASP A 13 -10.11 20.95 -7.24
C ASP A 13 -8.88 20.20 -6.69
N GLN A 14 -8.16 20.84 -5.77
CA GLN A 14 -6.83 20.42 -5.30
C GLN A 14 -6.87 19.17 -4.40
N SER A 15 -8.05 18.56 -4.22
CA SER A 15 -8.29 17.48 -3.26
C SER A 15 -8.26 16.09 -3.90
N ARG A 16 -8.52 15.96 -5.21
CA ARG A 16 -8.55 14.66 -5.90
C ARG A 16 -7.18 14.21 -6.42
N ASP A 17 -6.35 15.13 -6.91
CA ASP A 17 -5.05 14.78 -7.54
C ASP A 17 -3.99 14.24 -6.55
N SER A 18 -4.07 14.63 -5.27
CA SER A 18 -3.02 14.29 -4.30
C SER A 18 -3.02 12.80 -3.92
N CYS A 19 -4.20 12.22 -3.68
CA CYS A 19 -4.33 10.81 -3.26
C CYS A 19 -3.90 9.83 -4.36
N ASP A 20 -4.26 10.12 -5.61
CA ASP A 20 -3.88 9.26 -6.74
C ASP A 20 -2.40 9.36 -7.09
N HIS A 21 -1.76 10.51 -6.84
CA HIS A 21 -0.31 10.65 -7.01
C HIS A 21 0.50 9.78 -6.03
N TYR A 22 0.11 9.76 -4.74
CA TYR A 22 0.80 8.93 -3.74
C TYR A 22 0.66 7.43 -4.06
N LYS A 23 -0.51 6.97 -4.52
CA LYS A 23 -0.68 5.57 -4.95
C LYS A 23 0.35 5.17 -6.00
N VAL A 24 0.58 6.02 -7.00
CA VAL A 24 1.55 5.73 -8.07
C VAL A 24 2.97 5.65 -7.49
N ILE A 25 3.34 6.59 -6.62
CA ILE A 25 4.68 6.59 -5.97
C ILE A 25 4.90 5.32 -5.15
N TYR A 26 3.96 4.96 -4.26
CA TYR A 26 4.10 3.77 -3.41
C TYR A 26 4.06 2.47 -4.23
N THR A 27 3.25 2.42 -5.29
CA THR A 27 3.20 1.28 -6.22
C THR A 27 4.53 1.11 -6.94
N ASP A 28 5.10 2.20 -7.47
CA ASP A 28 6.39 2.16 -8.17
C ASP A 28 7.54 1.79 -7.23
N TRP A 29 7.53 2.35 -6.02
CA TRP A 29 8.47 1.99 -4.95
C TRP A 29 8.39 0.50 -4.62
N ALA A 30 7.20 -0.03 -4.37
CA ALA A 30 7.02 -1.46 -4.08
C ALA A 30 7.45 -2.35 -5.26
N ASN A 31 7.09 -1.98 -6.49
CA ASN A 31 7.50 -2.67 -7.70
C ASN A 31 9.02 -2.69 -7.90
N HIS A 32 9.71 -1.61 -7.52
CA HIS A 32 11.17 -1.58 -7.56
C HIS A 32 11.79 -2.68 -6.69
N TYR A 33 11.29 -2.87 -5.45
CA TYR A 33 11.78 -3.93 -4.56
C TYR A 33 11.37 -5.34 -5.02
N LEU A 34 10.16 -5.49 -5.57
CA LEU A 34 9.71 -6.76 -6.14
C LEU A 34 10.54 -7.17 -7.36
N ALA A 35 10.81 -6.24 -8.28
CA ALA A 35 11.66 -6.47 -9.43
C ALA A 35 13.10 -6.83 -9.02
N LYS A 36 13.64 -6.14 -8.01
CA LYS A 36 14.98 -6.41 -7.47
C LYS A 36 15.09 -7.80 -6.82
N SER A 37 14.01 -8.29 -6.21
CA SER A 37 13.96 -9.64 -5.63
C SER A 37 13.62 -10.75 -6.64
N GLY A 38 13.42 -10.41 -7.92
CA GLY A 38 13.14 -11.37 -9.00
C GLY A 38 11.69 -11.82 -9.09
N HIS A 39 10.75 -11.13 -8.44
CA HIS A 39 9.33 -11.46 -8.54
C HIS A 39 8.78 -11.14 -9.94
N LYS A 40 8.07 -12.10 -10.52
CA LYS A 40 7.43 -11.94 -11.85
C LYS A 40 6.10 -11.18 -11.78
N ARG A 41 5.48 -11.12 -10.61
CA ARG A 41 4.21 -10.41 -10.39
C ARG A 41 4.53 -9.02 -9.85
N LEU A 42 4.17 -8.00 -10.62
CA LEU A 42 4.21 -6.59 -10.21
C LEU A 42 2.82 -6.17 -9.73
N ILE A 43 2.80 -5.23 -8.81
CA ILE A 43 1.61 -4.57 -8.29
C ILE A 43 1.05 -3.65 -9.36
N LYS A 44 -0.24 -3.81 -9.67
CA LYS A 44 -1.00 -2.94 -10.56
C LYS A 44 -1.88 -1.99 -9.77
N ASP A 45 -2.46 -2.49 -8.68
CA ASP A 45 -3.30 -1.73 -7.77
C ASP A 45 -2.90 -2.08 -6.34
N LEU A 46 -2.11 -1.20 -5.71
CA LEU A 46 -1.64 -1.38 -4.35
C LEU A 46 -2.79 -1.67 -3.38
N GLN A 47 -3.99 -1.13 -3.60
CA GLN A 47 -5.12 -1.36 -2.70
C GLN A 47 -5.68 -2.77 -2.79
N GLN A 48 -5.59 -3.41 -3.94
CA GLN A 48 -6.12 -4.75 -4.17
C GLN A 48 -5.05 -5.81 -3.97
N ASP A 49 -3.85 -5.55 -4.48
CA ASP A 49 -2.76 -6.51 -4.52
C ASP A 49 -2.18 -6.78 -3.12
N VAL A 50 -2.39 -5.91 -2.12
CA VAL A 50 -1.94 -6.15 -0.73
C VAL A 50 -3.00 -6.80 0.17
N THR A 51 -4.23 -7.00 -0.33
CA THR A 51 -5.37 -7.46 0.49
C THR A 51 -5.26 -8.90 0.98
N ASP A 52 -4.45 -9.71 0.31
CA ASP A 52 -4.18 -11.10 0.68
C ASP A 52 -3.01 -11.24 1.68
N GLY A 53 -2.31 -10.13 1.97
CA GLY A 53 -1.17 -10.06 2.88
C GLY A 53 0.13 -10.68 2.32
N VAL A 54 0.10 -11.37 1.18
CA VAL A 54 1.28 -12.07 0.64
C VAL A 54 2.25 -11.08 0.02
N LEU A 55 1.76 -10.19 -0.85
CA LEU A 55 2.60 -9.15 -1.45
C LEU A 55 3.07 -8.14 -0.41
N LEU A 56 2.21 -7.82 0.58
CA LEU A 56 2.59 -6.97 1.71
C LEU A 56 3.79 -7.55 2.47
N ALA A 57 3.73 -8.82 2.82
CA ALA A 57 4.83 -9.51 3.48
C ALA A 57 6.10 -9.51 2.63
N GLN A 58 6.00 -9.75 1.32
CA GLN A 58 7.17 -9.73 0.43
C GLN A 58 7.87 -8.38 0.42
N ILE A 59 7.11 -7.29 0.30
CA ILE A 59 7.68 -5.93 0.32
C ILE A 59 8.37 -5.68 1.66
N ILE A 60 7.69 -5.97 2.77
CA ILE A 60 8.23 -5.76 4.12
C ILE A 60 9.51 -6.56 4.32
N GLN A 61 9.55 -7.82 3.89
CA GLN A 61 10.74 -8.67 4.03
C GLN A 61 11.93 -8.12 3.24
N VAL A 62 11.69 -7.66 2.00
CA VAL A 62 12.76 -7.10 1.17
C VAL A 62 13.27 -5.77 1.74
N VAL A 63 12.39 -4.95 2.31
CA VAL A 63 12.73 -3.63 2.87
C VAL A 63 13.38 -3.75 4.24
N ALA A 64 12.88 -4.64 5.10
CA ALA A 64 13.45 -4.94 6.41
C ALA A 64 14.69 -5.84 6.33
N ASN A 65 14.98 -6.38 5.15
CA ASN A 65 16.05 -7.36 4.88
C ASN A 65 16.01 -8.53 5.89
N ASP A 66 14.82 -9.00 6.19
CA ASP A 66 14.55 -10.02 7.21
C ASP A 66 13.24 -10.76 6.88
N LYS A 67 13.09 -11.99 7.34
CA LYS A 67 12.03 -12.90 6.89
C LYS A 67 10.87 -12.95 7.88
N ILE A 68 9.65 -12.92 7.37
CA ILE A 68 8.43 -13.17 8.16
C ILE A 68 8.10 -14.65 7.96
N GLU A 69 8.28 -15.46 9.00
CA GLU A 69 8.09 -16.92 8.89
C GLU A 69 6.60 -17.32 8.85
N ASP A 70 5.71 -16.50 9.43
CA ASP A 70 4.29 -16.80 9.61
C ASP A 70 3.38 -16.29 8.47
N ILE A 71 3.80 -16.47 7.21
CA ILE A 71 3.00 -16.05 6.04
C ILE A 71 2.54 -17.26 5.24
N ASN A 72 1.22 -17.37 5.08
CA ASN A 72 0.61 -18.33 4.18
C ASN A 72 0.69 -17.81 2.74
N GLY A 73 1.53 -18.44 1.90
CA GLY A 73 1.72 -18.04 0.50
C GLY A 73 0.51 -18.24 -0.43
N CYS A 74 -0.50 -19.01 0.01
CA CYS A 74 -1.72 -19.28 -0.76
C CYS A 74 -2.96 -19.17 0.14
N PRO A 75 -3.32 -17.97 0.63
CA PRO A 75 -4.49 -17.80 1.48
C PRO A 75 -5.77 -18.06 0.67
N LYS A 76 -6.61 -18.98 1.15
CA LYS A 76 -7.86 -19.40 0.49
C LYS A 76 -9.09 -18.74 1.09
N ASN A 77 -9.01 -18.38 2.38
CA ASN A 77 -10.14 -17.86 3.14
C ASN A 77 -9.80 -16.50 3.76
N ARG A 78 -10.83 -15.69 4.02
CA ARG A 78 -10.72 -14.35 4.64
C ARG A 78 -9.86 -14.35 5.91
N SER A 79 -10.02 -15.35 6.78
CA SER A 79 -9.24 -15.45 8.01
C SER A 79 -7.73 -15.59 7.73
N GLN A 80 -7.34 -16.39 6.74
CA GLN A 80 -5.93 -16.58 6.38
C GLN A 80 -5.30 -15.31 5.80
N MET A 81 -6.08 -14.53 5.02
CA MET A 81 -5.64 -13.24 4.51
C MET A 81 -5.41 -12.25 5.66
N ILE A 82 -6.31 -12.25 6.65
CA ILE A 82 -6.19 -11.41 7.85
C ILE A 82 -5.00 -11.83 8.70
N GLU A 83 -4.79 -13.13 8.91
CA GLU A 83 -3.63 -13.67 9.62
C GLU A 83 -2.31 -13.24 8.95
N ASN A 84 -2.23 -13.29 7.61
CA ASN A 84 -1.06 -12.80 6.89
C ASN A 84 -0.80 -11.30 7.13
N ILE A 85 -1.85 -10.48 7.07
CA ILE A 85 -1.72 -9.04 7.30
C ILE A 85 -1.35 -8.76 8.76
N ASP A 86 -1.94 -9.47 9.71
CA ASP A 86 -1.64 -9.31 11.14
C ASP A 86 -0.18 -9.71 11.45
N ALA A 87 0.31 -10.80 10.86
CA ALA A 87 1.71 -11.19 10.95
C ALA A 87 2.65 -10.08 10.42
N CYS A 88 2.27 -9.41 9.32
CA CYS A 88 3.02 -8.26 8.81
C CYS A 88 3.04 -7.09 9.81
N LEU A 89 1.88 -6.73 10.38
CA LEU A 89 1.77 -5.63 11.35
C LEU A 89 2.54 -5.94 12.64
N ASN A 90 2.45 -7.16 13.14
CA ASN A 90 3.18 -7.62 14.32
C ASN A 90 4.69 -7.60 14.08
N PHE A 91 5.15 -8.01 12.91
CA PHE A 91 6.55 -7.92 12.53
C PHE A 91 7.06 -6.47 12.49
N LEU A 92 6.28 -5.56 11.90
CA LEU A 92 6.60 -4.12 11.88
C LEU A 92 6.65 -3.54 13.32
N ALA A 93 5.69 -3.91 14.17
CA ALA A 93 5.66 -3.50 15.56
C ALA A 93 6.88 -4.00 16.34
N ALA A 94 7.31 -5.26 16.12
CA ALA A 94 8.51 -5.83 16.72
C ALA A 94 9.79 -5.09 16.30
N LYS A 95 9.81 -4.49 15.10
CA LYS A 95 10.89 -3.64 14.61
C LYS A 95 10.81 -2.19 15.13
N GLY A 96 9.80 -1.85 15.94
CA GLY A 96 9.59 -0.53 16.51
C GLY A 96 8.83 0.45 15.61
N ILE A 97 8.19 -0.04 14.55
CA ILE A 97 7.36 0.78 13.66
C ILE A 97 5.96 0.90 14.29
N ASN A 98 5.46 2.13 14.40
CA ASN A 98 4.15 2.37 14.96
C ASN A 98 3.04 1.96 13.97
N THR A 99 2.40 0.82 14.24
CA THR A 99 1.24 0.32 13.49
C THR A 99 -0.10 0.64 14.17
N GLN A 100 -0.09 1.46 15.23
CA GLN A 100 -1.33 1.85 15.92
C GLN A 100 -2.26 2.64 14.99
N GLY A 101 -3.51 2.17 14.88
CA GLY A 101 -4.51 2.73 13.97
C GLY A 101 -4.62 1.99 12.63
N LEU A 102 -3.74 1.02 12.35
CA LEU A 102 -3.88 0.12 11.21
C LEU A 102 -4.65 -1.13 11.62
N SER A 103 -5.75 -1.42 10.92
CA SER A 103 -6.52 -2.64 11.11
C SER A 103 -6.32 -3.59 9.93
N ALA A 104 -5.96 -4.84 10.22
CA ALA A 104 -5.84 -5.88 9.20
C ALA A 104 -7.14 -6.04 8.38
N GLU A 105 -8.29 -5.85 9.02
CA GLU A 105 -9.61 -5.83 8.39
C GLU A 105 -9.75 -4.70 7.36
N GLU A 106 -9.24 -3.51 7.66
CA GLU A 106 -9.32 -2.34 6.78
C GLU A 106 -8.36 -2.45 5.60
N ILE A 107 -7.14 -2.96 5.83
CA ILE A 107 -6.16 -3.23 4.78
C ILE A 107 -6.70 -4.29 3.82
N ARG A 108 -7.29 -5.38 4.32
CA ARG A 108 -7.94 -6.40 3.49
C ARG A 108 -9.10 -5.82 2.66
N ASN A 109 -9.85 -4.87 3.23
CA ASN A 109 -10.93 -4.19 2.49
C ASN A 109 -10.41 -3.19 1.44
N GLY A 110 -9.09 -3.04 1.30
CA GLY A 110 -8.49 -2.09 0.37
C GLY A 110 -8.70 -0.63 0.79
N ASN A 111 -8.89 -0.37 2.09
CA ASN A 111 -9.08 1.00 2.58
C ASN A 111 -7.78 1.79 2.41
N LEU A 112 -7.80 2.72 1.46
CA LEU A 112 -6.69 3.62 1.13
C LEU A 112 -6.05 4.29 2.33
N LYS A 113 -6.85 4.71 3.32
CA LYS A 113 -6.34 5.42 4.50
C LYS A 113 -5.55 4.52 5.46
N ALA A 114 -5.70 3.21 5.34
CA ALA A 114 -4.92 2.24 6.10
C ALA A 114 -3.66 1.78 5.31
N ILE A 115 -3.57 2.15 4.02
CA ILE A 115 -2.49 1.72 3.11
C ILE A 115 -1.54 2.91 2.79
N LEU A 116 -2.06 4.14 2.77
CA LEU A 116 -1.33 5.41 2.63
C LEU A 116 -1.18 6.11 3.98
#